data_AF-A0A2C8FC60-F1
#
_entry.id   AF-A0A2C8FC60-F1
#
_cell.length_a   1.000
_cell.length_b   1.000
_cell.length_c   1.000
_cell.angle_alpha   90.00
_cell.angle_beta   90.00
_cell.angle_gamma   90.00
#
_symmetry.space_group_name_H-M   'P 1'
#
loop_
_entity.id
_entity.type
_entity.pdbx_description
1 polymer ?
#
loop_
_entity_poly.entity_id
_entity_poly.type
_entity_poly.pdbx_seq_one_letter_code
_entity_poly.pdbx_strand_id
1 'polypeptide(L)' 'MKIFVRERTRASEGQKLPRFRVVGVYGGDLKLYAKRIRKCELDQIASELGAEVVYLERDKEGKHK' A
#
# COMPACT_ATOMS: atom_id res chain seq x y z
N MET A 1 0.24 -11.37 13.28
CA MET A 1 1.05 -11.00 12.10
C MET A 1 0.14 -10.98 10.87
N LYS A 2 0.20 -9.95 10.03
CA LYS A 2 -0.65 -9.77 8.83
C LYS A 2 0.20 -9.41 7.61
N ILE A 3 -0.20 -9.88 6.43
CA ILE A 3 0.46 -9.56 5.14
C ILE A 3 -0.61 -8.95 4.22
N PHE A 4 -0.33 -7.75 3.71
CA PHE A 4 -1.21 -7.03 2.80
C PHE A 4 -0.73 -7.20 1.37
N VAL A 5 -1.62 -7.66 0.49
CA VAL A 5 -1.31 -7.89 -0.93
C VAL A 5 -2.35 -7.23 -1.82
N ARG A 6 -1.95 -6.90 -3.06
CA ARG A 6 -2.88 -6.49 -4.11
C ARG A 6 -2.68 -7.31 -5.37
N GLU A 7 -3.75 -7.50 -6.11
CA GLU A 7 -3.72 -8.21 -7.38
C GLU A 7 -3.04 -7.38 -8.47
N ARG A 8 -2.26 -8.05 -9.33
CA ARG A 8 -1.65 -7.42 -10.50
C ARG A 8 -2.65 -7.45 -11.65
N THR A 9 -2.92 -6.29 -12.22
CA THR A 9 -3.82 -6.13 -13.37
C THR A 9 -3.38 -6.84 -14.65
N ARG A 10 -2.11 -7.27 -14.75
CA ARG A 10 -1.55 -7.96 -15.93
C ARG A 10 -1.36 -9.46 -15.75
N ALA A 11 -1.86 -10.05 -14.66
CA ALA A 11 -1.78 -11.49 -14.46
C ALA A 11 -2.91 -12.18 -15.23
N SER A 12 -2.72 -12.41 -16.53
CA SER A 12 -3.64 -13.21 -17.35
C SER A 12 -3.61 -14.68 -16.91
N GLU A 13 -4.76 -15.37 -16.98
CA GLU A 13 -4.84 -16.82 -16.75
C GLU A 13 -3.86 -17.57 -17.64
N GLY A 14 -3.01 -18.42 -17.03
CA GLY A 14 -1.99 -19.21 -17.72
C GLY A 14 -0.55 -18.68 -17.64
N GLN A 15 -0.32 -17.43 -17.19
CA GLN A 15 1.05 -16.94 -16.97
C GLN A 15 1.59 -17.39 -15.61
N LYS A 16 2.83 -17.91 -15.58
CA LYS A 16 3.57 -18.26 -14.35
C LYS A 16 4.06 -17.03 -13.55
N LEU A 17 3.46 -15.87 -13.77
CA LEU A 17 3.81 -14.64 -13.06
C LEU A 17 3.10 -14.59 -11.69
N PRO A 18 3.73 -14.03 -10.65
CA PRO A 18 3.08 -13.81 -9.36
C PRO A 18 1.82 -12.95 -9.53
N ARG A 19 0.66 -13.51 -9.18
CA ARG A 19 -0.65 -12.83 -9.25
C ARG A 19 -0.76 -11.69 -8.25
N PHE A 20 -0.19 -11.88 -7.06
CA PHE A 20 -0.23 -10.92 -5.97
C PHE A 20 1.09 -10.18 -5.82
N ARG A 21 1.01 -8.89 -5.51
CA ARG A 21 2.14 -8.07 -5.07
C ARG A 21 1.97 -7.77 -3.59
N VAL A 22 3.00 -8.05 -2.80
CA VAL A 22 3.06 -7.63 -1.39
C VAL A 22 3.15 -6.11 -1.32
N VAL A 23 2.22 -5.53 -0.55
CA VAL A 23 2.10 -4.09 -0.28
C VAL A 23 2.72 -3.76 1.07
N GLY A 24 2.51 -4.61 2.08
CA GLY A 24 3.10 -4.42 3.41
C GLY A 24 2.96 -5.63 4.33
N VAL A 25 3.66 -5.60 5.46
CA VAL A 25 3.61 -6.62 6.53
C VAL A 25 3.50 -5.93 7.89
N TYR A 26 2.69 -6.49 8.77
CA TYR A 26 2.51 -6.05 10.15
C TYR A 26 2.80 -7.20 11.13
N GLY A 27 3.78 -7.03 12.01
CA GLY A 27 4.23 -8.04 12.96
C GLY A 27 5.01 -7.44 14.12
N GLY A 28 4.57 -6.28 14.58
CA GLY A 28 5.34 -5.31 15.37
C GLY A 28 5.08 -3.96 14.74
N ASP A 29 6.02 -3.48 13.93
CA ASP A 29 5.81 -2.31 13.09
C ASP A 29 5.14 -2.64 11.76
N LEU A 30 4.43 -1.67 11.19
CA LEU A 30 3.92 -1.73 9.82
C LEU A 30 5.04 -1.36 8.83
N LYS A 31 5.42 -2.31 7.97
CA LYS A 31 6.38 -2.09 6.88
C LYS A 31 5.67 -2.11 5.54
N LEU A 32 5.79 -1.02 4.77
CA LEU A 32 5.21 -0.87 3.44
C LEU A 32 6.30 -1.02 2.36
N TYR A 33 6.06 -1.91 1.38
CA TYR A 33 6.99 -2.20 0.28
C TYR A 33 6.57 -1.56 -1.05
N ALA A 34 5.38 -0.96 -1.11
CA ALA A 34 4.86 -0.34 -2.32
C ALA A 34 5.27 1.13 -2.43
N LYS A 35 5.94 1.49 -3.55
CA LYS A 35 6.29 2.90 -3.87
C LYS A 35 5.06 3.82 -3.98
N ARG A 36 3.92 3.27 -4.41
CA ARG A 36 2.64 3.98 -4.54
C ARG A 36 1.52 3.06 -4.07
N ILE A 37 0.78 3.53 -3.08
CA ILE A 37 -0.35 2.85 -2.44
C ILE A 37 -1.62 3.59 -2.82
N ARG A 38 -2.68 2.85 -3.14
CA ARG A 38 -3.98 3.45 -3.44
C ARG A 38 -4.63 3.91 -2.14
N LYS A 39 -5.40 4.99 -2.16
CA LYS A 39 -6.12 5.47 -0.98
C LYS A 39 -6.99 4.37 -0.33
N CYS A 40 -7.74 3.63 -1.14
CA CYS A 40 -8.56 2.51 -0.64
C CYS A 40 -7.76 1.40 0.05
N GLU A 41 -6.54 1.10 -0.42
CA GLU A 41 -5.65 0.13 0.22
C GLU A 41 -5.16 0.65 1.58
N LEU A 42 -4.84 1.95 1.65
CA LEU A 42 -4.42 2.60 2.89
C LEU A 42 -5.56 2.60 3.93
N ASP A 43 -6.77 2.92 3.51
CA ASP A 43 -7.96 2.93 4.37
C ASP A 43 -8.27 1.51 4.90
N GLN A 44 -8.12 0.47 4.06
CA GLN A 44 -8.28 -0.92 4.47
C GLN A 44 -7.21 -1.35 5.49
N ILE A 45 -5.95 -1.00 5.26
CA ILE A 45 -4.85 -1.29 6.20
C ILE A 45 -5.11 -0.60 7.54
N ALA A 46 -5.53 0.67 7.51
CA ALA A 46 -5.86 1.43 8.71
C ALA A 46 -7.00 0.79 9.51
N SER A 47 -8.10 0.44 8.85
CA SER A 47 -9.24 -0.25 9.46
C SER A 47 -8.83 -1.58 10.09
N GLU A 48 -8.05 -2.40 9.37
CA GLU A 48 -7.60 -3.72 9.82
C GLU A 48 -6.63 -3.67 11.00
N LEU A 49 -5.93 -2.54 11.18
CA LEU A 49 -4.98 -2.33 12.27
C LEU A 49 -5.53 -1.44 13.39
N GLY A 50 -6.73 -0.89 13.24
CA GLY A 50 -7.29 0.11 14.16
C GLY A 50 -6.45 1.39 14.22
N ALA A 51 -5.82 1.76 13.10
CA ALA A 51 -4.93 2.92 13.01
C ALA A 51 -5.63 4.12 12.38
N GLU A 52 -5.14 5.33 12.68
CA GLU A 52 -5.60 6.57 12.08
C GLU A 52 -4.71 6.96 10.89
N VAL A 53 -5.34 7.38 9.78
CA VAL A 53 -4.62 7.91 8.61
C VAL A 53 -4.53 9.43 8.74
N VAL A 54 -3.34 9.93 9.07
CA VAL A 54 -3.05 11.37 9.14
C VAL A 54 -2.50 11.84 7.79
N TYR A 55 -3.21 12.76 7.14
CA TYR A 55 -2.76 13.39 5.90
C TYR A 55 -1.91 14.62 6.22
N LEU A 56 -0.61 14.54 5.93
CA LEU A 56 0.28 15.68 6.13
C LEU A 56 0.01 16.77 5.10
N GLU A 57 -0.07 18.00 5.58
CA GLU A 57 -0.11 19.17 4.71
C GLU A 57 1.21 19.30 3.96
N ARG A 58 1.11 19.79 2.73
CA ARG A 58 2.28 20.11 1.91
C ARG A 58 2.32 21.62 1.69
N ASP A 59 3.50 22.21 1.82
CA ASP A 59 3.71 23.63 1.53
C ASP A 59 3.18 23.97 0.12
N LYS A 60 2.47 25.10 0.01
CA LYS A 60 1.76 25.52 -1.21
C LYS A 60 2.67 25.96 -2.38
N GLU A 61 3.99 25.83 -2.28
CA GLU A 61 4.89 26.10 -3.42
C GLU A 61 5.96 25.00 -3.55
N GLY A 62 5.69 24.03 -4.43
CA GLY A 62 6.76 23.25 -5.05
C GLY A 62 7.42 24.03 -6.18
N LYS A 63 8.16 25.11 -5.87
CA LYS A 63 9.12 25.66 -6.84
C LYS A 63 10.32 24.71 -6.89
N HIS A 64 10.27 23.76 -7.81
CA HIS A 64 11.49 23.12 -8.31
C HIS A 64 12.33 24.21 -8.99
N LYS A 65 13.52 24.47 -8.43
CA LYS A 65 14.61 25.15 -9.13
C LYS A 65 15.56 24.09 -9.69
#